data_AF-A0A971C1Q2-F1
#
_entry.id   AF-A0A971C1Q2-F1
#
_cell.length_a   1.000
_cell.length_b   1.000
_cell.length_c   1.000
_cell.angle_alpha   90.00
_cell.angle_beta   90.00
_cell.angle_gamma   90.00
#
_symmetry.space_group_name_H-M   'P 1'
#
loop_
_entity.id
_entity.type
_entity.pdbx_description
1 polymer ?
#
loop_
_entity_poly.entity_id
_entity_poly.type
_entity_poly.pdbx_seq_one_letter_code
_entity_poly.pdbx_strand_id
1 'polypeptide(L)'
;MGQSGGTLRIVALLLVWALVACTGEGKSAPAPAAQASPVCTEAGICVGERFVAFYTRHGPLIGDPISPPSLHQGREVQYFEAGRLEYVAEYPQSYAVGLAYLGEELCGRQPPLHYRSVPSSLDPDARYYRETGHSLRSDMRRFVERNGGVGVFGPPISEPRTVGEATVQDFVRVQVRCSVEGECYLAPLGRLLLNGGELPGDLCPSIPADDPDA
;
A
#
# COMPACT_ATOMS: atom_id res chain seq x y z
N MET A 1 6.97 -91.81 69.04
CA MET A 1 8.04 -91.17 69.85
C MET A 1 8.52 -89.95 69.10
N GLY A 2 8.62 -88.80 69.77
CA GLY A 2 9.37 -87.62 69.29
C GLY A 2 8.53 -86.40 68.92
N GLN A 3 8.28 -85.55 69.92
CA GLN A 3 7.78 -84.18 69.79
C GLN A 3 8.86 -83.19 69.30
N SER A 4 8.41 -81.95 69.06
CA SER A 4 9.13 -80.67 69.11
C SER A 4 9.72 -80.22 67.76
N GLY A 5 9.55 -78.99 67.27
CA GLY A 5 9.13 -77.73 67.87
C GLY A 5 9.95 -76.64 67.16
N GLY A 6 9.35 -75.50 66.80
CA GLY A 6 10.12 -74.42 66.15
C GLY A 6 9.27 -73.38 65.42
N THR A 7 8.80 -72.39 66.17
CA THR A 7 8.17 -71.16 65.70
C THR A 7 9.18 -70.30 64.95
N LEU A 8 8.85 -69.78 63.75
CA LEU A 8 9.50 -68.59 63.21
C LEU A 8 8.49 -67.70 62.48
N ARG A 9 8.25 -66.53 63.09
CA ARG A 9 7.51 -65.40 62.52
C ARG A 9 8.29 -64.85 61.33
N ILE A 10 7.66 -64.72 60.16
CA ILE A 10 8.15 -63.84 59.08
C ILE A 10 7.03 -62.91 58.64
N VAL A 11 7.46 -61.66 58.52
CA VAL A 11 6.72 -60.40 58.45
C VAL A 11 5.96 -60.28 57.13
N ALA A 12 4.73 -59.76 57.23
CA ALA A 12 3.92 -59.33 56.08
C ALA A 12 4.60 -58.15 55.37
N LEU A 13 4.89 -58.30 54.08
CA LEU A 13 5.18 -57.19 53.16
C LEU A 13 3.99 -57.01 52.23
N LEU A 14 3.12 -56.07 52.59
CA LEU A 14 2.10 -55.53 51.69
C LEU A 14 2.81 -54.62 50.67
N LEU A 15 2.94 -55.08 49.44
CA LEU A 15 3.36 -54.25 48.31
C LEU A 15 2.21 -53.30 47.95
N VAL A 16 2.28 -52.07 48.46
CA VAL A 16 1.45 -50.96 48.00
C VAL A 16 1.98 -50.52 46.64
N TRP A 17 1.24 -50.85 45.58
CA TRP A 17 1.46 -50.26 44.26
C TRP A 17 0.97 -48.81 44.30
N ALA A 18 1.91 -47.87 44.35
CA ALA A 18 1.62 -46.45 44.17
C ALA A 18 1.23 -46.21 42.70
N LEU A 19 -0.03 -45.83 42.46
CA LEU A 19 -0.47 -45.21 41.21
C LEU A 19 0.23 -43.86 41.09
N VAL A 20 1.30 -43.81 40.30
CA VAL A 20 1.88 -42.55 39.83
C VAL A 20 0.88 -41.95 38.83
N ALA A 21 0.07 -41.00 39.31
CA ALA A 21 -0.72 -40.15 38.44
C ALA A 21 0.26 -39.29 37.62
N CYS A 22 0.33 -39.53 36.31
CA CYS A 22 1.00 -38.64 35.38
C CYS A 22 0.22 -37.32 35.35
N THR A 23 0.71 -36.29 36.05
CA THR A 23 0.27 -34.91 35.83
C THR A 23 0.78 -34.48 34.47
N GLY A 24 -0.06 -34.61 33.44
CA GLY A 24 0.19 -33.98 32.16
C GLY A 24 0.12 -32.47 32.34
N GLU A 25 1.26 -31.80 32.30
CA GLU A 25 1.34 -30.36 32.13
C GLU A 25 0.65 -30.00 30.81
N GLY A 26 -0.60 -29.54 30.91
CA GLY A 26 -1.33 -28.95 29.81
C GLY A 26 -0.55 -27.73 29.34
N LYS A 27 0.23 -27.89 28.27
CA LYS A 27 0.90 -26.81 27.56
C LYS A 27 -0.21 -25.94 26.97
N SER A 28 -0.62 -24.90 27.68
CA SER A 28 -1.60 -23.93 27.19
C SER A 28 -1.17 -23.45 25.82
N ALA A 29 -2.01 -23.70 24.81
CA ALA A 29 -1.77 -23.17 23.47
C ALA A 29 -1.67 -21.65 23.57
N PRO A 30 -0.74 -21.00 22.85
CA PRO A 30 -0.70 -19.55 22.79
C PRO A 30 -2.06 -19.05 22.31
N ALA A 31 -2.65 -18.11 23.05
CA ALA A 31 -3.88 -17.44 22.64
C ALA A 31 -3.67 -16.85 21.23
N PRO A 32 -4.67 -16.92 20.33
CA PRO A 32 -4.58 -16.26 19.03
C PRO A 32 -4.19 -14.80 19.25
N ALA A 33 -3.20 -14.31 18.50
CA ALA A 33 -2.83 -12.90 18.54
C ALA A 33 -4.10 -12.08 18.29
N ALA A 34 -4.41 -11.14 19.19
CA ALA A 34 -5.56 -10.25 19.04
C ALA A 34 -5.44 -9.56 17.68
N GLN A 35 -6.40 -9.82 16.79
CA GLN A 35 -6.45 -9.20 15.47
C GLN A 35 -6.59 -7.69 15.70
N ALA A 36 -5.73 -6.90 15.05
CA ALA A 36 -5.82 -5.45 15.14
C ALA A 36 -7.21 -5.00 14.70
N SER A 37 -7.77 -3.99 15.39
CA SER A 37 -9.08 -3.44 15.01
C SER A 37 -9.06 -2.99 13.55
N PRO A 38 -10.15 -3.22 12.79
CA PRO A 38 -10.23 -2.80 11.41
C PRO A 38 -10.12 -1.26 11.32
N VAL A 39 -9.42 -0.79 10.28
CA VAL A 39 -9.31 0.65 10.00
C VAL A 39 -10.51 1.03 9.15
N CYS A 40 -11.45 1.81 9.71
CA CYS A 40 -12.70 2.16 9.05
C CYS A 40 -12.99 3.66 9.12
N THR A 41 -13.70 4.17 8.12
CA THR A 41 -14.28 5.52 8.13
C THR A 41 -15.47 5.61 9.10
N GLU A 42 -15.92 6.83 9.41
CA GLU A 42 -17.15 7.05 10.20
C GLU A 42 -18.39 6.43 9.55
N ALA A 43 -18.41 6.35 8.22
CA ALA A 43 -19.47 5.70 7.46
C ALA A 43 -19.39 4.15 7.48
N GLY A 44 -18.40 3.57 8.17
CA GLY A 44 -18.23 2.13 8.31
C GLY A 44 -17.54 1.45 7.12
N ILE A 45 -16.90 2.20 6.22
CA ILE A 45 -16.12 1.62 5.11
C ILE A 45 -14.73 1.28 5.65
N CYS A 46 -14.40 -0.01 5.67
CA CYS A 46 -13.14 -0.49 6.21
C CYS A 46 -12.11 -0.80 5.13
N VAL A 47 -10.84 -0.55 5.43
CA VAL A 47 -9.70 -1.00 4.63
C VAL A 47 -9.66 -2.52 4.66
N GLY A 48 -9.62 -3.15 3.49
CA GLY A 48 -9.49 -4.59 3.37
C GLY A 48 -8.19 -5.07 4.00
N GLU A 49 -8.22 -6.21 4.69
CA GLU A 49 -7.08 -6.77 5.43
C GLU A 49 -5.77 -6.75 4.63
N ARG A 50 -5.87 -7.11 3.35
CA ARG A 50 -4.75 -7.17 2.42
C ARG A 50 -4.09 -5.83 2.14
N PHE A 51 -4.86 -4.75 2.22
CA PHE A 51 -4.43 -3.38 1.93
C PHE A 51 -3.98 -2.62 3.19
N VAL A 52 -4.27 -3.14 4.39
CA VAL A 52 -3.95 -2.47 5.67
C VAL A 52 -2.47 -2.07 5.73
N ALA A 53 -1.55 -2.97 5.38
CA ALA A 53 -0.12 -2.66 5.48
C ALA A 53 0.33 -1.50 4.58
N PHE A 54 -0.25 -1.37 3.38
CA PHE A 54 0.01 -0.22 2.50
C PHE A 54 -0.66 1.03 3.08
N TYR A 55 -1.92 0.92 3.47
CA TYR A 55 -2.71 2.03 4.01
C TYR A 55 -2.13 2.63 5.28
N THR A 56 -1.61 1.81 6.20
CA THR A 56 -0.93 2.30 7.41
C THR A 56 0.24 3.23 7.09
N ARG A 57 0.93 3.01 5.96
CA ARG A 57 2.07 3.84 5.55
C ARG A 57 1.67 5.05 4.71
N HIS A 58 0.59 4.96 3.93
CA HIS A 58 0.27 5.93 2.88
C HIS A 58 -1.16 6.50 2.98
N GLY A 59 -1.93 6.16 4.01
CA GLY A 59 -3.32 6.60 4.20
C GLY A 59 -3.49 8.13 4.12
N PRO A 60 -2.67 8.93 4.83
CA PRO A 60 -2.73 10.39 4.72
C PRO A 60 -2.45 10.94 3.31
N LEU A 61 -1.75 10.18 2.46
CA LEU A 61 -1.46 10.54 1.08
C LEU A 61 -2.62 10.19 0.14
N ILE A 62 -3.23 9.01 0.31
CA ILE A 62 -4.21 8.47 -0.64
C ILE A 62 -5.67 8.71 -0.26
N GLY A 63 -5.91 9.21 0.96
CA GLY A 63 -7.23 9.52 1.49
C GLY A 63 -8.01 8.27 1.94
N ASP A 64 -9.24 8.49 2.39
CA ASP A 64 -10.10 7.45 2.97
C ASP A 64 -10.50 6.36 1.96
N PRO A 65 -10.80 5.13 2.42
CA PRO A 65 -11.44 4.15 1.56
C PRO A 65 -12.86 4.61 1.19
N ILE A 66 -13.17 4.58 -0.10
CA ILE A 66 -14.47 4.99 -0.65
C ILE A 66 -15.30 3.82 -1.18
N SER A 67 -14.74 2.60 -1.14
CA SER A 67 -15.44 1.35 -1.45
C SER A 67 -14.98 0.22 -0.53
N PRO A 68 -15.79 -0.84 -0.35
CA PRO A 68 -15.27 -2.13 0.09
C PRO A 68 -14.27 -2.72 -0.92
N PRO A 69 -13.43 -3.70 -0.53
CA PRO A 69 -12.65 -4.49 -1.46
C PRO A 69 -13.55 -5.25 -2.44
N SER A 70 -13.09 -5.40 -3.69
CA SER A 70 -13.82 -6.09 -4.75
C SER A 70 -12.85 -6.77 -5.71
N LEU A 71 -13.37 -7.63 -6.59
CA LEU A 71 -12.58 -8.18 -7.70
C LEU A 71 -12.76 -7.33 -8.95
N HIS A 72 -11.65 -6.91 -9.54
CA HIS A 72 -11.62 -6.22 -10.84
C HIS A 72 -10.58 -6.90 -11.73
N GLN A 73 -11.02 -7.43 -12.88
CA GLN A 73 -10.17 -8.17 -13.84
C GLN A 73 -9.33 -9.29 -13.18
N GLY A 74 -9.93 -10.03 -12.24
CA GLY A 74 -9.26 -11.13 -11.53
C GLY A 74 -8.29 -10.70 -10.42
N ARG A 75 -8.13 -9.40 -10.17
CA ARG A 75 -7.33 -8.87 -9.05
C ARG A 75 -8.25 -8.33 -7.97
N GLU A 76 -7.83 -8.51 -6.72
CA GLU A 76 -8.47 -7.83 -5.60
C GLU A 76 -8.06 -6.37 -5.60
N VAL A 77 -9.05 -5.47 -5.51
CA VAL A 77 -8.85 -4.02 -5.55
C VAL A 77 -9.70 -3.33 -4.49
N GLN A 78 -9.26 -2.15 -4.05
CA GLN A 78 -10.07 -1.26 -3.23
C GLN A 78 -9.85 0.20 -3.65
N TYR A 79 -10.95 0.96 -3.75
CA TYR A 79 -10.90 2.38 -4.08
C TYR A 79 -10.71 3.24 -2.83
N PHE A 80 -9.83 4.21 -2.95
CA PHE A 80 -9.56 5.29 -2.01
C PHE A 80 -9.82 6.62 -2.73
N GLU A 81 -9.80 7.75 -2.02
CA GLU A 81 -10.09 9.04 -2.63
C GLU A 81 -9.17 9.37 -3.81
N ALA A 82 -7.86 9.23 -3.61
CA ALA A 82 -6.85 9.60 -4.61
C ALA A 82 -6.48 8.46 -5.57
N GLY A 83 -6.84 7.21 -5.27
CA GLY A 83 -6.34 6.08 -6.02
C GLY A 83 -7.11 4.77 -5.82
N ARG A 84 -6.66 3.73 -6.51
CA ARG A 84 -7.12 2.35 -6.33
C ARG A 84 -5.93 1.52 -5.91
N LEU A 85 -6.02 0.78 -4.80
CA LEU A 85 -5.03 -0.23 -4.48
C LEU A 85 -5.37 -1.52 -5.20
N GLU A 86 -4.37 -2.20 -5.72
CA GLU A 86 -4.51 -3.49 -6.37
C GLU A 86 -3.54 -4.49 -5.76
N TYR A 87 -4.00 -5.73 -5.61
CA TYR A 87 -3.16 -6.86 -5.26
C TYR A 87 -2.78 -7.68 -6.50
N VAL A 88 -1.48 -7.97 -6.63
CA VAL A 88 -0.88 -8.77 -7.69
C VAL A 88 -0.19 -9.98 -7.07
N ALA A 89 -0.80 -11.17 -7.23
CA ALA A 89 -0.38 -12.40 -6.56
C ALA A 89 1.01 -12.88 -6.99
N GLU A 90 1.40 -12.54 -8.20
CA GLU A 90 2.63 -12.96 -8.86
C GLU A 90 3.86 -12.21 -8.32
N TYR A 91 3.65 -11.10 -7.60
CA TYR A 91 4.75 -10.33 -7.01
C TYR A 91 5.11 -10.81 -5.60
N PRO A 92 6.39 -10.65 -5.20
CA PRO A 92 6.78 -10.91 -3.82
C PRO A 92 5.89 -10.13 -2.85
N GLN A 93 5.59 -10.71 -1.69
CA GLN A 93 4.61 -10.15 -0.74
C GLN A 93 4.87 -8.67 -0.39
N SER A 94 6.13 -8.25 -0.33
CA SER A 94 6.53 -6.85 -0.07
C SER A 94 6.12 -5.86 -1.16
N TYR A 95 5.84 -6.33 -2.37
CA TYR A 95 5.48 -5.53 -3.55
C TYR A 95 4.11 -5.89 -4.15
N ALA A 96 3.45 -6.88 -3.57
CA ALA A 96 2.20 -7.41 -4.10
C ALA A 96 1.02 -6.46 -3.98
N VAL A 97 1.13 -5.36 -3.22
CA VAL A 97 0.13 -4.29 -3.12
C VAL A 97 0.73 -2.98 -3.57
N GLY A 98 0.02 -2.25 -4.43
CA GLY A 98 0.40 -0.90 -4.84
C GLY A 98 -0.77 -0.13 -5.44
N LEU A 99 -0.52 1.15 -5.73
CA LEU A 99 -1.48 1.99 -6.46
C LEU A 99 -1.58 1.54 -7.92
N ALA A 100 -2.82 1.44 -8.40
CA ALA A 100 -3.18 1.24 -9.79
C ALA A 100 -2.68 2.38 -10.68
N TYR A 101 -2.69 2.19 -11.99
CA TYR A 101 -2.11 3.12 -12.96
C TYR A 101 -3.10 4.23 -13.34
N LEU A 102 -3.78 4.84 -12.37
CA LEU A 102 -4.92 5.71 -12.65
C LEU A 102 -4.53 7.02 -13.34
N GLY A 103 -3.33 7.54 -13.11
CA GLY A 103 -2.83 8.71 -13.83
C GLY A 103 -2.71 8.43 -15.33
N GLU A 104 -2.17 7.27 -15.70
CA GLU A 104 -2.08 6.83 -17.08
C GLU A 104 -3.44 6.44 -17.67
N GLU A 105 -4.28 5.72 -16.90
CA GLU A 105 -5.62 5.27 -17.33
C GLU A 105 -6.53 6.45 -17.67
N LEU A 106 -6.44 7.55 -16.91
CA LEU A 106 -7.32 8.72 -17.06
C LEU A 106 -6.74 9.82 -17.95
N CYS A 107 -5.45 10.14 -17.82
CA CYS A 107 -4.84 11.28 -18.51
C CYS A 107 -3.95 10.89 -19.70
N GLY A 108 -3.54 9.62 -19.80
CA GLY A 108 -2.58 9.18 -20.80
C GLY A 108 -1.17 9.75 -20.61
N ARG A 109 -0.22 9.24 -21.40
CA ARG A 109 1.15 9.75 -21.41
C ARG A 109 1.28 10.93 -22.37
N GLN A 110 1.98 11.97 -21.94
CA GLN A 110 2.36 13.08 -22.82
C GLN A 110 3.62 12.70 -23.63
N PRO A 111 3.92 13.42 -24.73
CA PRO A 111 5.18 13.27 -25.44
C PRO A 111 6.38 13.49 -24.50
N PRO A 112 7.47 12.71 -24.62
CA PRO A 112 8.66 12.90 -23.80
C PRO A 112 9.34 14.23 -24.12
N LEU A 113 10.11 14.76 -23.15
CA LEU A 113 10.91 15.97 -23.36
C LEU A 113 11.77 15.89 -24.61
N HIS A 114 11.75 16.96 -25.40
CA HIS A 114 12.76 17.16 -26.43
C HIS A 114 14.18 17.12 -25.82
N TYR A 115 15.14 16.54 -26.55
CA TYR A 115 16.49 16.26 -26.00
C TYR A 115 17.24 17.49 -25.50
N ARG A 116 16.90 18.69 -26.01
CA ARG A 116 17.47 19.98 -25.58
C ARG A 116 16.91 20.48 -24.24
N SER A 117 15.75 19.98 -23.84
CA SER A 117 15.03 20.36 -22.61
C SER A 117 15.29 19.39 -21.45
N VAL A 118 15.96 18.26 -21.73
CA VAL A 118 16.38 17.29 -20.71
C VAL A 118 17.30 17.99 -19.70
N PRO A 119 16.99 17.95 -18.39
CA PRO A 119 17.84 18.59 -17.39
C PRO A 119 19.21 17.92 -17.33
N SER A 120 20.22 18.72 -16.97
CA SER A 120 21.56 18.20 -16.69
C SER A 120 21.48 17.15 -15.56
N SER A 121 22.23 16.06 -15.69
CA SER A 121 22.37 15.08 -14.61
C SER A 121 23.05 15.65 -13.36
N LEU A 122 23.67 16.83 -13.47
CA LEU A 122 24.29 17.56 -12.37
C LEU A 122 23.33 18.55 -11.70
N ASP A 123 22.12 18.73 -12.22
CA ASP A 123 21.11 19.59 -11.61
C ASP A 123 20.62 18.95 -10.29
N PRO A 124 20.91 19.56 -9.12
CA PRO A 124 20.51 18.98 -7.85
C PRO A 124 18.99 18.99 -7.67
N ASP A 125 18.26 19.86 -8.38
CA ASP A 125 16.83 20.09 -8.22
C ASP A 125 15.96 19.34 -9.22
N ALA A 126 16.56 18.69 -10.22
CA ALA A 126 15.85 17.91 -11.23
C ALA A 126 16.25 16.42 -11.22
N ARG A 127 15.28 15.55 -11.51
CA ARG A 127 15.51 14.15 -11.82
C ARG A 127 14.85 13.81 -13.14
N TYR A 128 15.60 13.22 -14.05
CA TYR A 128 15.09 12.77 -15.35
C TYR A 128 14.86 11.27 -15.32
N TYR A 129 13.67 10.84 -15.74
CA TYR A 129 13.26 9.45 -15.84
C TYR A 129 13.30 9.05 -17.30
N ARG A 130 14.34 8.31 -17.69
CA ARG A 130 14.56 7.94 -19.09
C ARG A 130 13.46 7.01 -19.62
N GLU A 131 12.86 6.23 -18.74
CA GLU A 131 11.83 5.23 -19.05
C GLU A 131 10.57 5.88 -19.62
N THR A 132 10.24 7.09 -19.17
CA THR A 132 9.08 7.85 -19.62
C THR A 132 9.46 9.12 -20.38
N GLY A 133 10.71 9.56 -20.29
CA GLY A 133 11.22 10.76 -20.94
C GLY A 133 10.83 12.06 -20.25
N HIS A 134 10.48 12.02 -18.96
CA HIS A 134 9.99 13.17 -18.20
C HIS A 134 10.87 13.52 -17.01
N SER A 135 10.73 14.77 -16.56
CA SER A 135 11.48 15.30 -15.42
C SER A 135 10.61 15.59 -14.19
N LEU A 136 11.21 15.45 -13.01
CA LEU A 136 10.61 15.79 -11.73
C LEU A 136 11.48 16.86 -11.07
N ARG A 137 10.88 17.99 -10.69
CA ARG A 137 11.60 19.19 -10.25
C ARG A 137 10.99 19.85 -9.01
N SER A 138 11.77 20.70 -8.35
CA SER A 138 11.31 21.69 -7.36
C SER A 138 10.44 21.10 -6.21
N ASP A 139 9.35 21.78 -5.83
CA ASP A 139 8.46 21.33 -4.75
C ASP A 139 7.80 19.99 -5.04
N MET A 140 7.42 19.75 -6.29
CA MET A 140 6.86 18.47 -6.74
C MET A 140 7.83 17.32 -6.45
N ARG A 141 9.12 17.51 -6.76
CA ARG A 141 10.17 16.53 -6.45
C ARG A 141 10.26 16.26 -4.96
N ARG A 142 10.33 17.33 -4.15
CA ARG A 142 10.41 17.20 -2.68
C ARG A 142 9.19 16.50 -2.09
N PHE A 143 8.00 16.77 -2.61
CA PHE A 143 6.78 16.11 -2.17
C PHE A 143 6.80 14.62 -2.52
N VAL A 144 7.09 14.28 -3.78
CA VAL A 144 7.12 12.88 -4.24
C VAL A 144 8.18 12.07 -3.50
N GLU A 145 9.41 12.58 -3.39
CA GLU A 145 10.51 11.88 -2.70
C GLU A 145 10.20 11.61 -1.21
N ARG A 146 9.62 12.59 -0.49
CA ARG A 146 9.22 12.42 0.92
C ARG A 146 8.12 11.39 1.11
N ASN A 147 7.29 11.15 0.08
CA ASN A 147 6.12 10.28 0.14
C ASN A 147 6.35 8.89 -0.50
N GLY A 148 7.60 8.46 -0.62
CA GLY A 148 7.95 7.12 -1.15
C GLY A 148 8.41 7.11 -2.60
N GLY A 149 8.53 8.29 -3.22
CA GLY A 149 9.09 8.48 -4.55
C GLY A 149 8.30 7.77 -5.65
N VAL A 150 8.98 7.51 -6.76
CA VAL A 150 8.40 6.80 -7.89
C VAL A 150 8.03 5.35 -7.58
N GLY A 151 8.50 4.78 -6.46
CA GLY A 151 8.06 3.47 -5.97
C GLY A 151 6.57 3.44 -5.59
N VAL A 152 6.02 4.58 -5.14
CA VAL A 152 4.60 4.75 -4.81
C VAL A 152 3.83 5.37 -5.97
N PHE A 153 4.34 6.47 -6.54
CA PHE A 153 3.66 7.29 -7.55
C PHE A 153 3.79 6.76 -8.98
N GLY A 154 4.79 5.91 -9.24
CA GLY A 154 5.28 5.65 -10.59
C GLY A 154 6.13 6.82 -11.12
N PRO A 155 6.83 6.64 -12.26
CA PRO A 155 7.55 7.75 -12.91
C PRO A 155 6.57 8.81 -13.44
N PRO A 156 7.02 10.07 -13.60
CA PRO A 156 6.23 11.11 -14.26
C PRO A 156 5.95 10.72 -15.71
N ILE A 157 4.75 11.05 -16.20
CA ILE A 157 4.30 10.82 -17.60
C ILE A 157 3.93 12.14 -18.30
N SER A 158 4.33 13.25 -17.70
CA SER A 158 4.17 14.60 -18.22
C SER A 158 5.14 15.55 -17.52
N GLU A 159 5.36 16.75 -18.08
CA GLU A 159 6.01 17.86 -17.36
C GLU A 159 5.00 18.63 -16.50
N PRO A 160 5.43 19.36 -15.45
CA PRO A 160 4.51 20.18 -14.65
C PRO A 160 3.83 21.26 -15.49
N ARG A 161 2.51 21.42 -15.32
CA ARG A 161 1.67 22.38 -16.06
C ARG A 161 0.84 23.22 -15.09
N THR A 162 0.63 24.49 -15.41
CA THR A 162 -0.23 25.36 -14.61
C THR A 162 -1.70 25.16 -15.00
N VAL A 163 -2.53 24.84 -14.01
CA VAL A 163 -3.98 24.69 -14.14
C VAL A 163 -4.66 25.51 -13.05
N GLY A 164 -5.27 26.64 -13.44
CA GLY A 164 -5.77 27.60 -12.47
C GLY A 164 -4.64 28.06 -11.54
N GLU A 165 -4.85 27.92 -10.23
CA GLU A 165 -3.88 28.26 -9.18
C GLU A 165 -3.03 27.07 -8.71
N ALA A 166 -3.00 25.98 -9.49
CA ALA A 166 -2.22 24.80 -9.16
C ALA A 166 -1.18 24.49 -10.24
N THR A 167 -0.03 23.96 -9.82
CA THR A 167 0.87 23.22 -10.69
C THR A 167 0.50 21.75 -10.64
N VAL A 168 0.26 21.14 -11.79
CA VAL A 168 -0.21 19.76 -11.95
C VAL A 168 0.86 18.95 -12.67
N GLN A 169 1.13 17.74 -12.20
CA GLN A 169 1.96 16.78 -12.91
C GLN A 169 1.37 15.37 -12.80
N ASP A 170 1.25 14.71 -13.95
CA ASP A 170 0.79 13.32 -14.05
C ASP A 170 1.94 12.34 -13.87
N PHE A 171 1.69 11.30 -13.08
CA PHE A 171 2.54 10.14 -12.90
C PHE A 171 1.77 8.90 -13.35
N VAL A 172 2.46 7.78 -13.58
CA VAL A 172 1.80 6.54 -14.00
C VAL A 172 0.60 6.18 -13.11
N ARG A 173 0.73 6.35 -11.78
CA ARG A 173 -0.28 5.87 -10.83
C ARG A 173 -1.25 6.93 -10.34
N VAL A 174 -0.83 8.19 -10.27
CA VAL A 174 -1.57 9.29 -9.65
C VAL A 174 -1.27 10.60 -10.37
N GLN A 175 -2.06 11.64 -10.09
CA GLN A 175 -1.72 13.01 -10.43
C GLN A 175 -1.43 13.78 -9.14
N VAL A 176 -0.39 14.61 -9.17
CA VAL A 176 -0.06 15.50 -8.05
C VAL A 176 -0.39 16.94 -8.44
N ARG A 177 -1.00 17.66 -7.51
CA ARG A 177 -1.34 19.09 -7.63
C ARG A 177 -0.68 19.84 -6.48
N CYS A 178 0.03 20.93 -6.79
CA CYS A 178 0.63 21.81 -5.80
C CYS A 178 0.03 23.21 -5.92
N SER A 179 -0.40 23.80 -4.80
CA SER A 179 -0.88 25.19 -4.77
C SER A 179 0.27 26.18 -5.00
N VAL A 180 -0.08 27.44 -5.25
CA VAL A 180 0.90 28.55 -5.29
C VAL A 180 1.68 28.73 -3.97
N GLU A 181 1.14 28.24 -2.85
CA GLU A 181 1.79 28.27 -1.54
C GLU A 181 2.75 27.08 -1.32
N GLY A 182 2.84 26.16 -2.29
CA GLY A 182 3.72 24.99 -2.24
C GLY A 182 3.11 23.75 -1.59
N GLU A 183 1.84 23.81 -1.18
CA GLU A 183 1.14 22.66 -0.61
C GLU A 183 0.72 21.69 -1.71
N CYS A 184 1.23 20.46 -1.66
CA CYS A 184 1.00 19.43 -2.67
C CYS A 184 0.09 18.31 -2.15
N TYR A 185 -0.80 17.82 -3.01
CA TYR A 185 -1.74 16.74 -2.73
C TYR A 185 -2.01 15.90 -3.97
N LEU A 186 -2.60 14.71 -3.79
CA LEU A 186 -3.02 13.87 -4.90
C LEU A 186 -4.40 14.29 -5.42
N ALA A 187 -4.57 14.33 -6.74
CA ALA A 187 -5.89 14.49 -7.35
C ALA A 187 -6.80 13.30 -6.97
N PRO A 188 -8.13 13.48 -6.86
CA PRO A 188 -9.05 12.45 -6.38
C PRO A 188 -9.40 11.41 -7.45
N LEU A 189 -8.39 10.80 -8.09
CA LEU A 189 -8.58 9.92 -9.25
C LEU A 189 -9.41 8.68 -8.92
N GLY A 190 -9.28 8.13 -7.71
CA GLY A 190 -10.08 6.99 -7.26
C GLY A 190 -11.56 7.33 -7.16
N ARG A 191 -11.89 8.50 -6.61
CA ARG A 191 -13.27 9.02 -6.55
C ARG A 191 -13.83 9.31 -7.95
N LEU A 192 -13.04 9.94 -8.81
CA LEU A 192 -13.46 10.26 -10.18
C LEU A 192 -13.78 8.99 -10.97
N LEU A 193 -12.89 7.99 -10.89
CA LEU A 193 -13.07 6.72 -11.58
C LEU A 193 -14.28 5.94 -11.05
N LEU A 194 -14.48 5.90 -9.72
CA LEU A 194 -15.60 5.17 -9.11
C LEU A 194 -16.97 5.79 -9.48
N ASN A 195 -17.04 7.12 -9.61
CA ASN A 195 -18.27 7.81 -9.97
C ASN A 195 -18.67 7.60 -11.45
N GLY A 196 -17.72 7.25 -12.33
CA GLY A 196 -17.97 6.93 -13.74
C GLY A 196 -18.54 8.08 -14.59
N GLY A 197 -18.40 9.32 -14.13
CA GLY A 197 -18.87 10.53 -14.81
C GLY A 197 -17.83 11.12 -15.77
N GLU A 198 -18.22 12.20 -16.45
CA GLU A 198 -17.29 13.01 -17.24
C GLU A 198 -16.19 13.57 -16.32
N LEU A 199 -14.93 13.42 -16.76
CA LEU A 199 -13.80 13.93 -16.00
C LEU A 199 -13.79 15.47 -16.05
N PRO A 200 -13.38 16.15 -14.96
CA PRO A 200 -13.16 17.59 -15.00
C PRO A 200 -12.23 17.96 -16.16
N GLY A 201 -12.61 18.96 -16.96
CA GLY A 201 -11.83 19.36 -18.14
C GLY A 201 -10.42 19.86 -17.81
N ASP A 202 -10.20 20.27 -16.55
CA ASP A 202 -8.92 20.72 -16.02
C ASP A 202 -8.12 19.60 -15.32
N LEU A 203 -8.65 18.37 -15.31
CA LEU A 203 -7.96 17.22 -14.74
C LEU A 203 -6.71 16.89 -15.56
N CYS A 204 -6.87 16.67 -16.86
CA CYS A 204 -5.80 16.22 -17.74
C CYS A 204 -5.53 17.27 -18.83
N PRO A 205 -4.97 18.45 -18.48
CA PRO A 205 -4.71 19.50 -19.46
C PRO A 205 -3.76 18.98 -20.54
N SER A 206 -4.20 19.02 -21.79
CA SER A 206 -3.36 18.73 -22.96
C SER A 206 -2.31 19.82 -23.14
N ILE A 207 -1.10 19.45 -23.55
CA ILE A 207 -0.15 20.41 -24.14
C ILE A 207 -0.76 20.86 -25.47
N PRO A 208 -0.91 22.17 -25.75
CA PRO A 208 -1.30 22.63 -27.08
C PRO A 208 -0.31 22.06 -28.11
N ALA A 209 -0.82 21.48 -29.21
CA ALA A 209 0.01 20.85 -30.24
C ALA A 209 1.04 21.80 -30.90
N ASP A 210 0.88 23.12 -30.69
CA ASP A 210 1.69 24.19 -31.26
C ASP A 210 2.67 24.82 -30.25
N ASP A 211 2.91 24.21 -29.08
CA ASP A 211 3.98 24.67 -28.19
C ASP A 211 5.36 24.35 -28.83
N PRO A 212 6.13 25.36 -29.27
CA PRO A 212 7.42 25.14 -29.93
C PRO A 212 8.47 24.51 -29.02
N ASP A 213 8.20 24.43 -27.72
CA ASP A 213 9.08 23.88 -26.68
C ASP A 213 8.65 22.50 -26.15
N ALA A 214 7.60 21.89 -26.74
CA ALA A 214 7.20 20.49 -26.47
C ALA A 214 8.25 19.46 -26.93
#